data_AF-A0A8T5LAI2-F1
#
_entry.id   AF-A0A8T5LAI2-F1
#
_cell.length_a   1.000
_cell.length_b   1.000
_cell.length_c   1.000
_cell.angle_alpha   90.00
_cell.angle_beta   90.00
_cell.angle_gamma   90.00
#
_symmetry.space_group_name_H-M   'P 1'
#
loop_
_entity.id
_entity.type
_entity.pdbx_description
1 polymer ?
#
loop_
_entity_poly.entity_id
_entity_poly.type
_entity_poly.pdbx_seq_one_letter_code
_entity_poly.pdbx_strand_id
1 'polypeptide(L)' 'MIDIHAHLAFPEFDKDREKVVRQAKKEGMSAVIVSSARYEEGLEALKLAKKHPGFIFVTLGHHPTEG' A
#
# COMPACT_ATOMS: atom_id res chain seq x y z
N MET A 1 -15.58 0.72 -4.64
CA MET A 1 -14.69 1.91 -4.72
C MET A 1 -13.25 1.43 -4.81
N ILE A 2 -12.39 2.11 -5.57
CA ILE A 2 -10.95 1.80 -5.64
C ILE A 2 -10.19 3.06 -5.24
N ASP A 3 -9.29 2.93 -4.27
CA ASP A 3 -8.30 3.97 -3.99
C ASP A 3 -7.08 3.75 -4.89
N ILE A 4 -6.83 4.70 -5.77
CA ILE A 4 -5.81 4.58 -6.82
C ILE A 4 -4.43 5.05 -6.36
N HIS A 5 -4.30 5.62 -5.16
CA HIS A 5 -3.03 6.10 -4.64
C HIS A 5 -3.05 6.19 -3.11
N ALA A 6 -2.31 5.30 -2.45
CA ALA A 6 -2.13 5.34 -1.00
C ALA A 6 -0.68 5.00 -0.60
N HIS A 7 -0.21 5.58 0.50
CA HIS A 7 1.11 5.30 1.07
C HIS A 7 1.04 4.33 2.26
N LEU A 8 0.33 3.21 2.09
CA LEU A 8 0.05 2.29 3.19
C LEU A 8 1.29 1.48 3.65
N ALA A 9 2.36 1.49 2.85
CA ALA A 9 3.65 0.90 3.17
C ALA A 9 4.52 1.80 4.07
N PHE A 10 4.09 3.02 4.36
CA PHE A 10 4.85 3.94 5.21
C PHE A 10 4.95 3.46 6.68
N PRO A 11 6.03 3.82 7.39
CA PRO A 11 6.25 3.43 8.79
C PRO A 11 5.16 3.90 9.77
N GLU A 12 4.48 5.01 9.46
CA GLU A 12 3.38 5.56 10.25
C GLU A 12 2.24 4.54 10.44
N PHE A 13 2.09 3.61 9.50
CA PHE A 13 1.10 2.54 9.56
C PHE A 13 1.63 1.25 10.18
N ASP A 14 2.90 1.11 10.57
CA ASP A 14 3.46 -0.18 11.00
C ASP A 14 2.68 -0.83 12.16
N LYS A 15 2.10 -0.02 13.06
CA LYS A 15 1.36 -0.50 14.23
C LYS A 15 -0.05 -1.00 13.91
N ASP A 16 -0.68 -0.48 12.86
CA ASP A 16 -2.12 -0.68 12.61
C ASP A 16 -2.48 -0.93 11.14
N ARG A 17 -1.49 -1.07 10.24
CA ARG A 17 -1.66 -1.35 8.80
C ARG A 17 -2.69 -2.44 8.54
N GLU A 18 -2.59 -3.55 9.25
CA GLU A 18 -3.48 -4.69 9.06
C GLU A 18 -4.92 -4.38 9.48
N LYS A 19 -5.11 -3.56 10.53
CA LYS A 19 -6.42 -3.08 10.94
C LYS A 19 -7.01 -2.15 9.88
N VAL A 20 -6.22 -1.24 9.33
CA VAL A 20 -6.63 -0.33 8.25
C VAL A 20 -7.09 -1.11 7.03
N VAL A 21 -6.30 -2.10 6.57
CA VAL A 21 -6.68 -2.95 5.42
C VAL A 21 -7.99 -3.70 5.67
N ARG A 22 -8.18 -4.29 6.86
CA ARG A 22 -9.43 -4.99 7.21
C ARG A 22 -10.63 -4.05 7.23
N GLN A 23 -10.46 -2.85 7.77
CA GLN A 23 -11.53 -1.86 7.82
C GLN A 23 -11.93 -1.41 6.41
N ALA A 24 -10.95 -1.12 5.55
CA ALA A 24 -11.18 -0.77 4.14
C ALA A 24 -11.99 -1.84 3.40
N LYS A 25 -11.65 -3.13 3.59
CA LYS A 25 -12.44 -4.25 3.03
C LYS A 25 -13.86 -4.26 3.58
N LYS A 26 -14.04 -4.09 4.90
CA LYS A 26 -15.35 -4.09 5.56
C LYS A 26 -16.25 -2.96 5.07
N GLU A 27 -15.69 -1.81 4.76
CA GLU A 27 -16.40 -0.64 4.23
C GLU A 27 -16.72 -0.75 2.72
N GLY A 28 -16.37 -1.87 2.08
CA GLY A 28 -16.76 -2.15 0.69
C GLY A 28 -15.79 -1.61 -0.36
N MET A 29 -14.55 -1.28 0.02
CA MET A 29 -13.51 -1.04 -0.97
C MET A 29 -13.22 -2.32 -1.76
N SER A 30 -12.94 -2.16 -3.05
CA SER A 30 -12.67 -3.25 -3.97
C SER A 30 -11.16 -3.46 -4.14
N ALA A 31 -10.38 -2.38 -4.10
CA ALA A 31 -8.93 -2.42 -4.20
C ALA A 31 -8.28 -1.13 -3.67
N VAL A 32 -6.99 -1.23 -3.33
CA VAL A 32 -6.09 -0.10 -3.04
C VAL A 32 -4.81 -0.27 -3.85
N ILE A 33 -4.37 0.79 -4.51
CA ILE A 33 -3.09 0.85 -5.20
C ILE A 33 -2.09 1.57 -4.27
N VAL A 34 -1.13 0.82 -3.74
CA VAL A 34 -0.10 1.35 -2.85
C VAL A 34 1.08 1.84 -3.68
N SER A 35 1.33 3.14 -3.60
CA SER A 35 2.38 3.81 -4.37
C SER A 35 3.68 3.83 -3.58
N SER A 36 4.78 3.52 -4.25
CA SER A 36 6.13 3.64 -3.68
C SER A 36 7.01 4.61 -4.46
N ALA A 37 7.86 5.33 -3.72
CA ALA A 37 8.76 6.36 -4.23
C ALA A 37 10.25 6.02 -4.04
N ARG A 38 10.56 4.99 -3.24
CA ARG A 38 11.92 4.54 -2.90
C ARG A 38 12.03 3.02 -2.95
N TYR A 39 13.26 2.51 -3.05
CA TYR A 39 13.51 1.08 -3.12
C TYR A 39 13.00 0.33 -1.88
N GLU A 40 13.33 0.81 -0.68
CA GLU A 40 12.95 0.18 0.59
C GLU A 40 11.43 0.17 0.78
N GLU A 41 10.78 1.27 0.43
CA GLU A 41 9.33 1.38 0.45
C GLU A 41 8.68 0.41 -0.55
N GLY A 42 9.25 0.29 -1.76
CA GLY A 42 8.80 -0.66 -2.77
C GLY A 42 8.85 -2.11 -2.27
N LEU A 43 9.90 -2.47 -1.51
CA LEU A 43 9.97 -3.80 -0.88
C LEU A 43 8.86 -4.03 0.13
N GLU A 44 8.54 -3.04 0.97
CA GLU A 44 7.42 -3.15 1.93
C GLU A 44 6.06 -3.18 1.23
N ALA A 45 5.87 -2.38 0.18
CA ALA A 45 4.66 -2.40 -0.65
C ALA A 45 4.45 -3.79 -1.29
N LEU A 46 5.50 -4.41 -1.83
CA LEU A 46 5.45 -5.77 -2.38
C LEU A 46 5.09 -6.81 -1.33
N LYS A 47 5.64 -6.72 -0.12
CA LYS A 47 5.27 -7.60 1.00
C LYS A 47 3.80 -7.43 1.36
N LEU A 48 3.28 -6.20 1.34
CA LEU A 48 1.89 -5.90 1.63
C LEU A 48 0.94 -6.47 0.56
N ALA A 49 1.27 -6.32 -0.72
CA ALA A 49 0.51 -6.90 -1.83
C ALA A 49 0.43 -8.43 -1.73
N LYS A 50 1.55 -9.09 -1.42
CA LYS A 50 1.59 -10.55 -1.23
C LYS A 50 0.70 -11.03 -0.08
N LYS A 51 0.55 -10.23 0.99
CA LYS A 51 -0.32 -10.55 2.13
C LYS A 51 -1.81 -10.37 1.81
N HIS A 52 -2.15 -9.51 0.84
CA HIS A 52 -3.52 -9.15 0.52
C HIS A 52 -3.83 -9.31 -0.98
N PRO A 53 -3.70 -10.53 -1.53
CA PRO A 53 -3.92 -10.79 -2.95
C PRO A 53 -5.35 -10.41 -3.37
N GLY A 54 -5.47 -9.79 -4.55
CA GLY A 54 -6.75 -9.36 -5.11
C GLY A 54 -7.35 -8.09 -4.46
N PHE A 55 -6.67 -7.49 -3.48
CA PHE A 55 -7.12 -6.26 -2.84
C PHE A 55 -6.04 -5.16 -2.84
N ILE A 56 -4.80 -5.51 -2.50
CA ILE A 56 -3.68 -4.56 -2.57
C ILE A 56 -2.90 -4.79 -3.86
N PHE A 57 -2.78 -3.73 -4.66
CA PHE A 57 -1.92 -3.63 -5.84
C PHE A 57 -0.83 -2.60 -5.56
N VAL A 58 0.25 -2.59 -6.35
CA VAL A 58 1.38 -1.68 -6.11
C VAL A 58 1.86 -1.00 -7.37
N THR A 59 2.35 0.23 -7.22
CA THR A 59 3.25 0.86 -8.19
C THR A 59 4.65 0.93 -7.59
N LEU A 60 5.65 0.64 -8.42
CA LEU A 60 7.06 0.75 -8.06
C LEU A 60 7.67 1.90 -8.86
N GLY A 61 8.21 2.88 -8.15
CA GLY A 61 8.80 4.06 -8.76
C GLY A 61 9.92 4.64 -7.90
N HIS A 62 10.77 5.43 -8.53
CA HIS A 62 11.76 6.27 -7.88
C HIS A 62 11.35 7.72 -8.09
N HIS A 63 10.97 8.41 -7.01
CA HIS A 63 10.42 9.76 -7.12
C HIS A 63 11.56 10.77 -7.37
N PRO A 64 11.38 11.80 -8.22
CA PRO A 64 12.45 12.72 -8.62
C PRO A 64 13.05 13.55 -7.48
N THR A 65 12.42 13.60 -6.31
CA THR A 65 12.93 14.28 -5.11
C THR A 65 13.72 13.37 -4.20
N GLU A 66 13.71 12.06 -4.45
CA GLU A 66 14.53 11.08 -3.74
C GLU A 66 15.83 10.96 -4.55
N GLY A 67 16.95 11.37 -3.95
CA GLY A 67 18.27 11.39 -4.55
C GLY A 67 19.30 10.69 -3.68
#